data_AF-A0A849ZR07-F1
#
_entry.id   AF-A0A849ZR07-F1
#
_cell.length_a   1.000
_cell.length_b   1.000
_cell.length_c   1.000
_cell.angle_alpha   90.00
_cell.angle_beta   90.00
_cell.angle_gamma   90.00
#
_symmetry.space_group_name_H-M   'P 1'
#
loop_
_entity.id
_entity.type
_entity.pdbx_description
1 polymer ?
#
loop_
_entity_poly.entity_id
_entity_poly.type
_entity_poly.pdbx_seq_one_letter_code
_entity_poly.pdbx_strand_id
1 'polypeptide(L)'
;MTATRAPRTAVGLTARGEVVMVTVDGRADMRHSIGATLHELALLMKDLGCREALNFDGGGSTSLFLDHREARSQPLLPGLAPGLTNRPSDRGGVERVLPLPLLLWSK
;
A
#
# COMPACT_ATOMS: atom_id res chain seq x y z
N MET A 1 -18.26 7.82 -6.63
CA MET A 1 -16.87 7.62 -6.13
C MET A 1 -16.44 8.88 -5.42
N THR A 2 -15.83 8.78 -4.24
CA THR A 2 -15.41 9.96 -3.47
C THR A 2 -14.21 10.64 -4.15
N ALA A 3 -14.23 11.97 -4.24
CA ALA A 3 -13.16 12.78 -4.85
C ALA A 3 -11.94 12.98 -3.93
N THR A 4 -12.02 12.50 -2.68
CA THR A 4 -10.97 12.69 -1.68
C THR A 4 -9.76 11.80 -1.97
N ARG A 5 -8.57 12.41 -2.06
CA ARG A 5 -7.29 11.68 -2.12
C ARG A 5 -6.92 11.17 -0.74
N ALA A 6 -6.44 9.94 -0.68
CA ALA A 6 -5.90 9.34 0.53
C ALA A 6 -4.83 8.31 0.16
N PRO A 7 -3.98 7.91 1.11
CA PRO A 7 -3.25 6.66 1.00
C PRO A 7 -4.22 5.50 0.76
N ARG A 8 -3.82 4.55 -0.09
CA ARG A 8 -4.68 3.43 -0.50
C ARG A 8 -3.96 2.10 -0.35
N THR A 9 -4.76 1.07 -0.11
CA THR A 9 -4.33 -0.33 -0.10
C THR A 9 -5.26 -1.09 -1.02
N ALA A 10 -4.72 -1.86 -1.96
CA ALA A 10 -5.51 -2.65 -2.89
C ALA A 10 -4.88 -4.02 -3.16
N VAL A 11 -5.72 -4.99 -3.48
CA VAL A 11 -5.31 -6.30 -4.00
C VAL A 11 -6.11 -6.60 -5.26
N GLY A 12 -5.45 -7.12 -6.28
CA GLY A 12 -6.08 -7.53 -7.52
C GLY A 12 -5.54 -8.85 -8.04
N LEU A 13 -6.26 -9.39 -9.02
CA LEU A 13 -5.92 -10.63 -9.72
C LEU A 13 -5.78 -10.32 -11.21
N THR A 14 -4.66 -10.73 -11.81
CA THR A 14 -4.50 -10.68 -13.27
C THR A 14 -5.31 -11.80 -13.93
N ALA A 15 -5.53 -11.71 -15.24
CA ALA A 15 -6.17 -12.79 -15.99
C ALA A 15 -5.39 -14.12 -15.94
N ARG A 16 -4.09 -14.06 -15.60
CA ARG A 16 -3.22 -15.22 -15.40
C ARG A 16 -3.25 -15.80 -13.98
N GLY A 17 -4.05 -15.21 -13.09
CA GLY A 17 -4.17 -15.63 -11.69
C GLY A 17 -3.05 -15.12 -10.78
N GLU A 18 -2.26 -14.13 -11.23
CA GLU A 18 -1.22 -13.51 -10.42
C GLU A 18 -1.87 -12.55 -9.41
N VAL A 19 -1.41 -12.56 -8.16
CA VAL A 19 -1.85 -11.62 -7.12
C VAL A 19 -1.00 -10.35 -7.21
N VAL A 20 -1.67 -9.21 -7.33
CA VAL A 20 -1.03 -7.88 -7.33
C VAL A 20 -1.46 -7.16 -6.06
N MET A 21 -0.51 -6.83 -5.20
CA MET A 21 -0.75 -6.03 -3.99
C MET A 21 -0.16 -4.63 -4.20
N VAL A 22 -0.95 -3.60 -3.91
CA VAL A 22 -0.57 -2.20 -4.12
C VAL A 22 -0.82 -1.40 -2.85
N THR A 23 0.17 -0.60 -2.48
CA THR A 23 -0.02 0.55 -1.59
C THR A 23 0.25 1.83 -2.37
N VAL A 24 -0.56 2.85 -2.11
CA VAL A 24 -0.32 4.22 -2.58
C VAL A 24 -0.11 5.06 -1.34
N ASP A 25 1.07 5.64 -1.17
CA ASP A 25 1.33 6.59 -0.09
C ASP A 25 0.49 7.86 -0.28
N GLY A 26 0.31 8.65 0.78
CA GLY A 26 -0.41 9.91 0.67
C GLY A 26 -0.30 10.73 1.95
N ARG A 27 -0.82 11.97 1.90
CA ARG A 27 -0.68 12.96 3.00
C ARG A 27 0.78 13.25 3.37
N ALA A 28 1.70 12.96 2.46
CA ALA A 28 3.08 13.41 2.56
C ALA A 28 3.21 14.80 1.92
N ASP A 29 4.42 15.38 1.93
CA ASP A 29 4.68 16.60 1.18
C ASP A 29 4.41 16.39 -0.34
N MET A 30 4.30 17.50 -1.08
CA MET A 30 4.03 17.46 -2.52
C MET A 30 5.14 16.78 -3.33
N ARG A 31 6.31 16.49 -2.74
CA ARG A 31 7.44 15.88 -3.43
C ARG A 31 7.41 14.35 -3.38
N HIS A 32 6.71 13.76 -2.39
CA HIS A 32 6.58 12.31 -2.25
C HIS A 32 5.26 11.77 -2.82
N SER A 33 4.13 12.07 -2.16
CA SER A 33 2.82 11.61 -2.63
C SER A 33 1.66 12.34 -1.96
N ILE A 34 0.69 12.75 -2.78
CA ILE A 34 -0.60 13.33 -2.34
C ILE A 34 -1.70 12.27 -2.20
N GLY A 35 -1.43 11.00 -2.52
CA GLY A 35 -2.40 9.92 -2.52
C GLY A 35 -3.28 9.87 -3.76
N ALA A 36 -4.21 8.92 -3.77
CA ALA A 36 -5.10 8.64 -4.90
C ALA A 36 -6.57 8.75 -4.51
N THR A 37 -7.39 9.19 -5.46
CA THR A 37 -8.84 8.94 -5.46
C THR A 37 -9.11 7.45 -5.71
N LEU A 38 -10.33 7.00 -5.41
CA LEU A 38 -10.71 5.61 -5.73
C LEU A 38 -10.74 5.35 -7.24
N HIS A 39 -11.02 6.38 -8.05
CA HIS A 39 -11.01 6.26 -9.50
C HIS A 39 -9.59 6.07 -10.04
N GLU A 40 -8.63 6.87 -9.58
CA GLU A 40 -7.21 6.71 -9.95
C GLU A 40 -6.65 5.37 -9.49
N LEU A 41 -7.04 4.89 -8.29
CA LEU A 41 -6.66 3.56 -7.83
C LEU A 41 -7.20 2.47 -8.76
N ALA A 42 -8.46 2.57 -9.18
CA ALA A 42 -9.06 1.61 -10.11
C ALA A 42 -8.35 1.59 -11.47
N LEU A 43 -8.01 2.78 -12.00
CA LEU A 43 -7.22 2.91 -13.22
C LEU A 43 -5.82 2.29 -13.05
N LEU A 44 -5.13 2.60 -11.95
CA LEU A 44 -3.83 2.01 -11.64
C LEU A 44 -3.88 0.48 -11.61
N MET A 45 -4.87 -0.11 -10.92
CA MET A 45 -4.99 -1.57 -10.86
C MET A 45 -5.27 -2.19 -12.23
N LYS A 46 -6.07 -1.50 -13.06
CA LYS A 46 -6.33 -1.90 -14.46
C LYS A 46 -5.04 -1.84 -15.30
N ASP A 47 -4.26 -0.78 -15.16
CA ASP A 47 -2.99 -0.59 -15.88
C ASP A 47 -1.93 -1.61 -15.46
N LEU A 48 -1.96 -2.06 -14.19
CA LEU A 48 -1.18 -3.18 -13.68
C LEU A 48 -1.67 -4.56 -14.15
N GLY A 49 -2.71 -4.61 -15.00
CA GLY A 49 -3.22 -5.84 -15.61
C GLY A 49 -4.21 -6.62 -14.75
N CYS A 50 -4.73 -6.03 -13.67
CA CYS A 50 -5.75 -6.68 -12.85
C CYS A 50 -7.09 -6.74 -13.59
N ARG A 51 -7.67 -7.93 -13.72
CA ARG A 51 -9.04 -8.14 -14.22
C ARG A 51 -10.06 -7.76 -13.15
N GLU A 52 -9.75 -8.09 -11.90
CA GLU A 52 -10.56 -7.84 -10.72
C GLU A 52 -9.66 -7.24 -9.64
N ALA A 53 -10.16 -6.25 -8.90
CA ALA A 53 -9.43 -5.59 -7.82
C ALA A 53 -10.37 -5.12 -6.71
N LEU A 54 -9.87 -5.16 -5.47
CA LEU A 54 -10.57 -4.72 -4.27
C LEU A 54 -9.72 -3.66 -3.55
N ASN A 55 -10.39 -2.59 -3.11
CA ASN A 55 -9.80 -1.61 -2.21
C ASN A 55 -10.01 -2.04 -0.76
N PHE A 56 -8.94 -2.02 0.04
CA PHE A 56 -8.94 -2.28 1.46
C PHE A 56 -8.91 -0.98 2.28
N ASP A 57 -8.84 -1.11 3.61
CA ASP A 57 -8.66 0.05 4.47
C ASP A 57 -7.39 0.83 4.10
N GLY A 58 -7.50 2.16 4.15
CA GLY A 58 -6.48 3.08 3.66
C GLY A 58 -6.09 4.13 4.70
N GLY A 59 -5.60 5.27 4.23
CA GLY A 59 -5.19 6.35 5.13
C GLY A 59 -4.00 5.98 6.01
N GLY A 60 -4.10 6.21 7.31
CA GLY A 60 -3.05 5.85 8.27
C GLY A 60 -2.81 4.34 8.36
N SER A 61 -3.75 3.53 7.89
CA SER A 61 -3.67 2.07 7.89
C SER A 61 -2.90 1.49 6.69
N THR A 62 -2.55 2.31 5.68
CA THR A 62 -1.81 1.83 4.51
C THR A 62 -0.37 1.50 4.89
N SER A 63 -0.11 0.20 5.07
CA SER A 63 1.21 -0.37 5.35
C SER A 63 1.34 -1.70 4.59
N LEU A 64 2.48 -1.93 3.92
CA LEU A 64 2.83 -3.20 3.28
C LEU A 64 4.20 -3.67 3.74
N PHE A 65 4.23 -4.87 4.32
CA PHE A 65 5.45 -5.52 4.77
C PHE A 65 5.85 -6.65 3.83
N LEU A 66 7.13 -6.70 3.50
CA LEU A 66 7.75 -7.81 2.80
C LEU A 66 8.69 -8.55 3.75
N ASP A 67 8.29 -9.75 4.16
CA ASP A 67 9.13 -10.63 5.00
C ASP A 67 10.13 -11.39 4.12
N HIS A 68 11.10 -10.66 3.59
CA HIS A 68 12.22 -11.18 2.80
C HIS A 68 13.53 -10.65 3.38
N ARG A 69 14.58 -11.48 3.40
CA ARG A 69 15.86 -11.16 4.07
C ARG A 69 16.43 -9.82 3.61
N GLU A 70 16.42 -9.57 2.31
CA GLU A 70 16.92 -8.36 1.67
C GLU A 70 16.08 -7.14 2.07
N ALA A 71 14.75 -7.25 2.04
CA ALA A 71 13.85 -6.17 2.45
C ALA A 71 13.98 -5.81 3.94
N ARG A 72 14.35 -6.78 4.78
CA ARG A 72 14.58 -6.60 6.21
C ARG A 72 16.01 -6.17 6.55
N SER A 73 16.94 -6.26 5.60
CA SER A 73 18.35 -5.94 5.85
C SER A 73 18.58 -4.45 6.10
N GLN A 74 17.76 -3.59 5.49
CA GLN A 74 17.83 -2.14 5.62
C GLN A 74 16.42 -1.54 5.58
N PRO A 75 16.01 -0.73 6.58
CA PRO A 75 14.75 -0.01 6.54
C PRO A 75 14.70 0.97 5.36
N LEU A 76 13.50 1.17 4.78
CA LEU A 76 13.27 2.12 3.69
C LEU A 76 13.63 3.56 4.09
N LEU A 77 13.30 3.96 5.34
CA LEU A 77 13.66 5.25 5.92
C LEU A 77 14.11 5.05 7.37
N PRO A 78 14.95 5.95 7.92
CA PRO A 78 15.31 5.93 9.33
C PRO A 78 14.07 5.95 10.23
N GLY A 79 14.01 5.03 11.21
CA GLY A 79 12.92 4.92 12.17
C GLY A 79 11.71 4.10 11.72
N LEU A 80 11.68 3.61 10.47
CA LEU A 80 10.68 2.64 10.03
C LEU A 80 11.08 1.20 10.40
N ALA A 81 10.06 0.36 10.58
CA ALA A 81 10.28 -1.07 10.80
C ALA A 81 10.95 -1.73 9.58
N PRO A 82 11.89 -2.66 9.77
CA PRO A 82 12.49 -3.42 8.66
C PRO A 82 11.44 -4.19 7.86
N GLY A 83 11.58 -4.20 6.53
CA GLY A 83 10.63 -4.87 5.63
C GLY A 83 9.40 -4.05 5.27
N LEU A 84 9.17 -2.88 5.89
CA LEU A 84 8.11 -1.96 5.46
C LEU A 84 8.48 -1.33 4.11
N THR A 85 7.56 -1.42 3.15
CA THR A 85 7.82 -1.07 1.73
C THR A 85 7.24 0.27 1.30
N ASN A 86 6.50 0.94 2.18
CA ASN A 86 5.84 2.22 1.91
C ASN A 86 6.00 3.18 3.10
N ARG A 87 5.54 4.43 2.97
CA ARG A 87 5.61 5.44 4.03
C ARG A 87 4.26 5.62 4.72
N PRO A 88 4.11 5.22 5.99
CA PRO A 88 2.88 5.46 6.76
C PRO A 88 2.53 6.95 6.83
N SER A 89 1.24 7.26 6.79
CA SER A 89 0.78 8.65 6.70
C SER A 89 0.52 9.33 8.06
N ASP A 90 0.45 8.57 9.15
CA ASP A 90 0.15 9.13 10.47
C ASP A 90 1.37 9.86 11.05
N ARG A 91 1.13 11.02 11.66
CA ARG A 91 2.13 11.81 12.41
C ARG A 91 3.48 11.98 11.67
N GLY A 92 3.45 12.09 10.34
CA GLY A 92 4.64 12.33 9.51
C GLY A 92 5.45 11.09 9.12
N GLY A 93 4.98 9.88 9.41
CA GLY A 93 5.71 8.64 9.08
C GLY A 93 5.53 7.48 10.07
N VAL A 94 4.67 7.62 11.08
CA VAL A 94 4.50 6.62 12.14
C VAL A 94 3.52 5.55 11.69
N GLU A 95 3.93 4.30 11.82
CA GLU A 95 3.06 3.15 11.55
C GLU A 95 1.88 3.09 12.54
N ARG A 96 0.69 2.83 12.02
CA ARG A 96 -0.51 2.60 12.82
C ARG A 96 -0.63 1.12 13.19
N VAL A 97 -0.88 0.84 14.47
CA VAL A 97 -1.26 -0.50 14.92
C VAL A 97 -2.64 -0.85 14.36
N LEU A 98 -2.73 -1.96 13.63
CA LEU A 98 -3.98 -2.45 13.03
C LEU A 98 -4.50 -3.67 13.77
N PRO A 99 -5.82 -3.83 13.91
CA PRO A 99 -6.41 -4.98 14.58
C PRO A 99 -6.32 -6.26 13.73
N LEU A 100 -6.25 -6.13 12.39
CA LEU A 100 -6.26 -7.27 11.47
C LEU A 100 -5.47 -6.96 10.19
N PRO A 101 -4.26 -7.53 10.01
CA PRO A 101 -3.55 -7.46 8.74
C PRO A 101 -4.02 -8.53 7.75
N LEU A 102 -3.89 -8.25 6.45
CA LEU A 102 -3.94 -9.27 5.40
C LEU A 102 -2.54 -9.89 5.26
N LEU A 103 -2.44 -11.21 5.47
CA LEU A 103 -1.19 -11.95 5.32
C LEU A 103 -1.23 -12.82 4.07
N LEU A 104 -0.22 -12.68 3.21
CA LEU A 104 0.07 -13.62 2.14
C LEU A 104 1.22 -14.52 2.58
N TRP A 105 1.01 -15.83 2.55
CA TRP A 105 1.99 -16.82 2.98
C TRP A 105 2.10 -17.94 1.94
N SER A 106 3.34 -18.31 1.59
CA SER A 106 3.62 -19.53 0.83
C SER A 106 4.10 -20.61 1.77
N LYS A 107 3.63 -21.84 1.56
CA LYS A 107 4.17 -23.03 2.24
C LYS A 107 5.58 -23.34 1.77
#